data_AF-A0A2S0L5K1-F1
#
_entry.id   AF-A0A2S0L5K1-F1
#
_cell.length_a   1.000
_cell.length_b   1.000
_cell.length_c   1.000
_cell.angle_alpha   90.00
_cell.angle_beta   90.00
_cell.angle_gamma   90.00
#
_symmetry.space_group_name_H-M   'P 1'
#
loop_
_entity.id
_entity.type
_entity.pdbx_description
1 polymer ?
#
loop_
_entity_poly.entity_id
_entity_poly.type
_entity_poly.pdbx_seq_one_letter_code
_entity_poly.pdbx_strand_id
1 'polypeptide(L)'
;MMTNEEKKKEAKRRYSDGYSISEIAVELEINENTLRSWKRRGEWKASASKKVVQKKEQRKAATKTLKKMLKEDSENLMQNNFLTSKQKLFCAYYCNCFNATQAYQKAYGCSRKTAGTAGYNLLKKLEIQKVIEEIQQTKLATALAKDTHVNEAQYQSAQEISESNMVEKPARGSLGVGVMQNIPRPDKNGPHRGLFEKNKKRVYATQSVCAICGHPVDFSLKYPDPMSACIDHIIPIVKGGHPSDIDNLQLAHLTCNRQKSDKLVRSDQAVPQEQTELGNRVLPQSVDWRTF
;
A
#
# COMPACT_ATOMS: atom_id res chain seq x y z
N MET A 1 -47.03 23.36 -35.39
CA MET A 1 -47.22 22.51 -34.20
C MET A 1 -47.36 21.08 -34.67
N MET A 2 -46.60 20.13 -34.12
CA MET A 2 -46.76 18.71 -34.46
C MET A 2 -48.14 18.21 -34.03
N THR A 3 -48.80 17.46 -34.91
CA THR A 3 -50.08 16.80 -34.62
C THR A 3 -49.90 15.66 -33.62
N ASN A 4 -51.00 15.23 -33.00
CA ASN A 4 -50.97 14.16 -32.00
C ASN A 4 -50.56 12.79 -32.58
N GLU A 5 -50.90 12.55 -33.85
CA GLU A 5 -50.48 11.39 -34.64
C GLU A 5 -48.96 11.37 -34.87
N GLU A 6 -48.37 12.51 -35.27
CA GLU A 6 -46.93 12.66 -35.47
C GLU A 6 -46.16 12.49 -34.17
N LYS A 7 -46.67 13.07 -33.07
CA LYS A 7 -46.14 12.87 -31.71
C LYS A 7 -46.12 11.38 -31.33
N LYS A 8 -47.17 10.63 -31.64
CA LYS A 8 -47.25 9.18 -31.37
C LYS A 8 -46.27 8.36 -32.21
N LYS A 9 -46.11 8.70 -33.49
CA LYS A 9 -45.16 8.03 -34.39
C LYS A 9 -43.70 8.27 -33.96
N GLU A 10 -43.38 9.52 -33.63
CA GLU A 10 -42.04 9.89 -33.16
C GLU A 10 -41.72 9.30 -31.78
N ALA A 11 -42.69 9.29 -30.86
CA ALA A 11 -42.57 8.60 -29.58
C ALA A 11 -42.30 7.09 -29.76
N LYS A 12 -42.97 6.43 -30.71
CA LYS A 12 -42.73 5.02 -31.03
C LYS A 12 -41.32 4.80 -31.57
N ARG A 13 -40.84 5.68 -32.45
CA ARG A 13 -39.48 5.65 -33.00
C ARG A 13 -38.43 5.80 -31.91
N ARG A 14 -38.49 6.86 -31.09
CA ARG A 14 -37.56 7.07 -29.97
C ARG A 14 -37.63 5.95 -28.92
N TYR A 15 -38.81 5.39 -28.68
CA TYR A 15 -38.95 4.24 -27.79
C TYR A 15 -38.29 2.98 -28.37
N SER A 16 -38.33 2.78 -29.70
CA SER A 16 -37.61 1.71 -30.40
C SER A 16 -36.09 1.92 -30.37
N ASP A 17 -35.63 3.16 -30.46
CA ASP A 17 -34.22 3.56 -30.27
C ASP A 17 -33.78 3.37 -28.79
N GLY A 18 -34.76 3.22 -27.91
CA GLY A 18 -34.70 2.80 -26.51
C GLY A 18 -34.33 3.91 -25.53
N TYR A 19 -34.82 5.11 -25.82
CA TYR A 19 -35.03 6.17 -24.84
C TYR A 19 -36.07 5.75 -23.80
N SER A 20 -35.94 6.26 -22.57
CA SER A 20 -36.93 5.98 -21.52
C SER A 20 -38.24 6.73 -21.78
N ILE A 21 -39.35 6.18 -21.26
CA ILE A 21 -40.67 6.83 -21.40
C ILE A 21 -40.64 8.24 -20.78
N SER A 22 -39.92 8.43 -19.67
CA SER A 22 -39.78 9.70 -18.99
C SER A 22 -38.98 10.73 -19.82
N GLU A 23 -37.90 10.32 -20.50
CA GLU A 23 -37.15 11.21 -21.40
C GLU A 23 -38.01 11.65 -22.61
N ILE A 24 -38.76 10.72 -23.21
CA ILE A 24 -39.64 11.00 -24.35
C ILE A 24 -40.79 11.95 -23.95
N ALA A 25 -41.32 11.81 -22.73
CA ALA A 25 -42.37 12.67 -22.19
C ALA A 25 -41.95 14.14 -22.13
N VAL A 26 -40.72 14.39 -21.67
CA VAL A 26 -40.13 15.74 -21.58
C VAL A 26 -39.89 16.33 -22.97
N GLU A 27 -39.30 15.55 -23.88
CA GLU A 27 -38.88 16.06 -25.20
C GLU A 27 -40.06 16.36 -26.14
N LEU A 28 -41.14 15.58 -26.05
CA LEU A 28 -42.34 15.78 -26.89
C LEU A 28 -43.44 16.61 -26.21
N GLU A 29 -43.20 17.04 -24.96
CA GLU A 29 -44.16 17.73 -24.09
C GLU A 29 -45.49 16.95 -24.00
N ILE A 30 -45.41 15.67 -23.64
CA ILE A 30 -46.57 14.77 -23.50
C ILE A 30 -46.56 14.18 -22.09
N ASN A 31 -47.72 14.11 -21.46
CA ASN A 31 -47.86 13.43 -20.17
C ASN A 31 -47.38 11.96 -20.26
N GLU A 32 -46.56 11.54 -19.29
CA GLU A 32 -46.00 10.19 -19.20
C GLU A 32 -47.09 9.10 -19.25
N ASN A 33 -48.26 9.35 -18.64
CA ASN A 33 -49.39 8.43 -18.64
C ASN A 33 -49.96 8.20 -20.05
N THR A 34 -49.92 9.23 -20.91
CA THR A 34 -50.35 9.14 -22.30
C THR A 34 -49.41 8.24 -23.10
N LEU A 35 -48.09 8.38 -22.92
CA LEU A 35 -47.09 7.52 -23.55
C LEU A 35 -47.21 6.06 -23.08
N ARG A 36 -47.45 5.83 -21.77
CA ARG A 36 -47.72 4.48 -21.22
C ARG A 36 -48.98 3.86 -21.82
N SER A 37 -50.03 4.65 -22.02
CA SER A 37 -51.28 4.24 -22.67
C SER A 37 -51.09 3.89 -24.15
N TRP A 38 -50.32 4.69 -24.90
CA TRP A 38 -50.00 4.42 -26.31
C TRP A 38 -49.15 3.17 -26.48
N LYS A 39 -48.14 2.99 -25.62
CA LYS A 39 -47.31 1.79 -25.60
C LYS A 39 -48.14 0.53 -25.35
N ARG A 40 -49.07 0.58 -24.39
CA ARG A 40 -49.96 -0.55 -24.07
C ARG A 40 -50.88 -0.88 -25.24
N ARG A 41 -51.58 0.13 -25.78
CA ARG A 41 -52.56 -0.05 -26.88
C ARG A 41 -51.91 -0.44 -28.21
N GLY A 42 -50.71 0.04 -28.48
CA GLY A 42 -49.99 -0.22 -29.72
C GLY A 42 -49.01 -1.39 -29.65
N GLU A 43 -49.00 -2.12 -28.53
CA GLU A 43 -48.09 -3.24 -28.26
C GLU A 43 -46.64 -2.94 -28.64
N TRP A 44 -46.09 -1.79 -28.21
CA TRP A 44 -44.73 -1.42 -28.57
C TRP A 44 -43.74 -2.39 -27.92
N LYS A 45 -43.26 -3.36 -28.69
CA LYS A 45 -42.23 -4.31 -28.25
C LYS A 45 -40.95 -3.52 -28.00
N ALA A 46 -40.45 -3.63 -26.77
CA ALA A 46 -39.19 -3.01 -26.40
C ALA A 46 -38.06 -3.80 -27.07
N SER A 47 -37.44 -3.27 -28.13
CA SER A 47 -36.03 -3.53 -28.34
C SER A 47 -35.30 -2.73 -27.27
N ALA A 48 -34.85 -3.39 -26.20
CA ALA A 48 -34.00 -2.70 -25.23
C ALA A 48 -32.82 -2.11 -26.00
N SER A 49 -32.64 -0.77 -25.94
CA SER A 49 -31.52 -0.12 -26.62
C SER A 49 -30.23 -0.88 -26.29
N LYS A 50 -29.35 -1.07 -27.28
CA LYS A 50 -28.03 -1.68 -27.07
C LYS A 50 -27.33 -1.07 -25.84
N LYS A 51 -27.49 0.24 -25.63
CA LYS A 51 -26.94 1.00 -24.50
C LYS A 51 -27.49 0.59 -23.13
N VAL A 52 -28.79 0.31 -23.05
CA VAL A 52 -29.46 -0.12 -21.80
C VAL A 52 -29.09 -1.56 -21.45
N VAL A 53 -29.06 -2.44 -22.45
CA VAL A 53 -28.63 -3.83 -22.29
C VAL A 53 -27.18 -3.89 -21.81
N GLN A 54 -26.27 -3.15 -22.47
CA GLN A 54 -24.87 -3.05 -22.07
C GLN A 54 -24.69 -2.52 -20.64
N LYS A 55 -25.44 -1.49 -20.24
CA LYS A 55 -25.35 -0.94 -18.87
C LYS A 55 -25.81 -1.95 -17.81
N LYS A 56 -26.83 -2.76 -18.13
CA LYS A 56 -27.32 -3.84 -17.24
C LYS A 56 -26.30 -4.97 -17.14
N GLU A 57 -25.70 -5.38 -18.25
CA GLU A 57 -24.63 -6.38 -18.28
C GLU A 57 -23.40 -5.94 -17.50
N GLN A 58 -22.94 -4.68 -17.68
CA GLN A 58 -21.81 -4.13 -16.93
C GLN A 58 -22.06 -4.13 -15.42
N ARG A 59 -23.28 -3.80 -14.97
CA ARG A 59 -23.66 -3.88 -13.56
C ARG A 59 -23.64 -5.30 -13.03
N LYS A 60 -24.14 -6.26 -13.80
CA LYS A 60 -24.16 -7.70 -13.45
C LYS A 60 -22.74 -8.27 -13.41
N ALA A 61 -21.87 -7.88 -14.34
CA ALA A 61 -20.47 -8.28 -14.36
C ALA A 61 -19.68 -7.71 -13.17
N ALA A 62 -19.89 -6.44 -12.83
CA ALA A 62 -19.26 -5.82 -11.67
C ALA A 62 -19.67 -6.48 -10.35
N THR A 63 -20.97 -6.77 -10.16
CA THR A 63 -21.47 -7.48 -8.97
C THR A 63 -20.96 -8.91 -8.89
N LYS A 64 -20.92 -9.66 -10.01
CA LYS A 64 -20.33 -10.99 -10.06
C LYS A 64 -18.85 -10.99 -9.66
N THR A 65 -18.09 -10.01 -10.14
CA THR A 65 -16.65 -9.87 -9.83
C THR A 65 -16.45 -9.51 -8.36
N LEU A 66 -17.27 -8.61 -7.82
CA LEU A 66 -17.23 -8.22 -6.41
C LEU A 66 -17.46 -9.43 -5.48
N LYS A 67 -18.50 -10.23 -5.76
CA LYS A 67 -18.78 -11.46 -4.99
C LYS A 67 -17.61 -12.45 -5.02
N LYS A 68 -16.96 -12.59 -6.18
CA LYS A 68 -15.77 -13.46 -6.32
C LYS A 68 -14.60 -12.97 -5.45
N MET A 69 -14.43 -11.66 -5.28
CA MET A 69 -13.27 -11.08 -4.59
C MET A 69 -13.43 -10.95 -3.07
N LEU A 70 -14.64 -10.68 -2.59
CA LEU A 70 -14.90 -10.42 -1.16
C LEU A 70 -15.66 -11.54 -0.44
N LYS A 71 -16.13 -12.60 -1.13
CA LYS A 71 -16.89 -13.71 -0.53
C LYS A 71 -17.98 -13.21 0.45
N GLU A 72 -17.92 -13.55 1.73
CA GLU A 72 -18.89 -13.18 2.78
C GLU A 72 -18.97 -11.66 3.02
N ASP A 73 -17.85 -10.94 2.95
CA ASP A 73 -17.80 -9.48 3.11
C ASP A 73 -18.49 -8.71 1.97
N SER A 74 -18.80 -9.42 0.87
CA SER A 74 -19.49 -8.80 -0.26
C SER A 74 -20.93 -8.45 0.06
N GLU A 75 -21.59 -9.16 0.98
CA GLU A 75 -23.01 -8.97 1.29
C GLU A 75 -23.23 -7.70 2.12
N ASN A 76 -22.43 -7.48 3.15
CA ASN A 76 -22.44 -6.26 3.98
C ASN A 76 -22.11 -5.01 3.15
N LEU A 77 -21.10 -5.08 2.28
CA LEU A 77 -20.75 -3.96 1.39
C LEU A 77 -21.83 -3.72 0.32
N MET A 78 -22.52 -4.77 -0.13
CA MET A 78 -23.62 -4.64 -1.10
C MET A 78 -24.87 -3.98 -0.50
N GLN A 79 -25.11 -4.12 0.81
CA GLN A 79 -26.25 -3.50 1.51
C GLN A 79 -26.13 -1.96 1.66
N ASN A 80 -24.90 -1.43 1.76
CA ASN A 80 -24.69 0.03 1.84
C ASN A 80 -25.05 0.74 0.53
N ASN A 81 -26.23 1.37 0.46
CA ASN A 81 -26.80 1.95 -0.76
C ASN A 81 -26.15 3.28 -1.21
N PHE A 82 -25.18 3.80 -0.45
CA PHE A 82 -24.55 5.11 -0.72
C PHE A 82 -23.51 5.08 -1.87
N LEU A 83 -22.93 3.92 -2.19
CA LEU A 83 -21.87 3.79 -3.22
C LEU A 83 -22.37 3.11 -4.49
N THR A 84 -21.90 3.58 -5.65
CA THR A 84 -22.14 2.91 -6.94
C THR A 84 -21.41 1.56 -7.02
N SER A 85 -21.92 0.63 -7.83
CA SER A 85 -21.32 -0.71 -7.98
C SER A 85 -19.84 -0.67 -8.41
N LYS A 86 -19.44 0.33 -9.22
CA LYS A 86 -18.04 0.51 -9.63
C LYS A 86 -17.16 1.04 -8.51
N GLN A 87 -17.68 1.91 -7.64
CA GLN A 87 -16.96 2.39 -6.45
C GLN A 87 -16.76 1.27 -5.43
N LYS A 88 -17.77 0.43 -5.19
CA LYS A 88 -17.63 -0.75 -4.33
C LYS A 88 -16.55 -1.70 -4.86
N LEU A 89 -16.55 -1.92 -6.18
CA LEU A 89 -15.53 -2.72 -6.85
C LEU A 89 -14.13 -2.09 -6.73
N PHE A 90 -14.02 -0.77 -6.80
CA PHE A 90 -12.77 -0.05 -6.56
C PHE A 90 -12.24 -0.26 -5.13
N CYS A 91 -13.08 -0.11 -4.10
CA CYS A 91 -12.66 -0.32 -2.71
C CYS A 91 -12.14 -1.75 -2.49
N ALA A 92 -12.84 -2.75 -3.04
CA ALA A 92 -12.42 -4.15 -2.99
C ALA A 92 -11.04 -4.37 -3.65
N TYR A 93 -10.82 -3.84 -4.86
CA TYR A 93 -9.51 -3.94 -5.50
C TYR A 93 -8.42 -3.23 -4.70
N TYR A 94 -8.71 -2.04 -4.18
CA TYR A 94 -7.76 -1.24 -3.41
C TYR A 94 -7.31 -1.98 -2.14
N CYS A 95 -8.23 -2.58 -1.38
CA CYS A 95 -7.87 -3.37 -0.19
C CYS A 95 -7.08 -4.66 -0.51
N ASN A 96 -6.93 -5.03 -1.78
CA ASN A 96 -6.09 -6.16 -2.20
C ASN A 96 -4.72 -5.71 -2.74
N CYS A 97 -4.65 -4.59 -3.46
CA CYS A 97 -3.42 -4.15 -4.12
C CYS A 97 -2.77 -2.89 -3.54
N PHE A 98 -3.44 -2.18 -2.62
CA PHE A 98 -2.99 -0.92 -2.00
C PHE A 98 -2.47 0.12 -3.01
N ASN A 99 -2.97 0.06 -4.24
CA ASN A 99 -2.57 0.91 -5.35
C ASN A 99 -3.81 1.51 -6.00
N ALA A 100 -4.00 2.82 -5.80
CA ALA A 100 -5.17 3.55 -6.28
C ALA A 100 -5.32 3.50 -7.81
N THR A 101 -4.21 3.65 -8.53
CA THR A 101 -4.21 3.66 -10.00
C THR A 101 -4.60 2.29 -10.55
N GLN A 102 -4.02 1.23 -9.99
CA GLN A 102 -4.29 -0.14 -10.42
C GLN A 102 -5.73 -0.57 -10.07
N ALA A 103 -6.21 -0.21 -8.87
CA ALA A 103 -7.57 -0.52 -8.44
C ALA A 103 -8.61 0.19 -9.33
N TYR A 104 -8.37 1.47 -9.66
CA TYR A 104 -9.26 2.23 -10.52
C TYR A 104 -9.28 1.69 -11.96
N GLN A 105 -8.11 1.34 -12.49
CA GLN A 105 -7.99 0.75 -13.81
C GLN A 105 -8.77 -0.58 -13.92
N LYS A 106 -8.68 -1.45 -12.89
CA LYS A 106 -9.43 -2.71 -12.84
C LYS A 106 -10.94 -2.51 -12.68
N ALA A 107 -11.38 -1.53 -11.88
CA ALA A 107 -12.80 -1.28 -11.63
C ALA A 107 -13.52 -0.57 -12.79
N TYR A 108 -12.85 0.37 -13.46
CA TYR A 108 -13.47 1.24 -14.48
C TYR A 108 -13.06 0.90 -15.92
N GLY A 109 -11.98 0.13 -16.12
CA GLY A 109 -11.51 -0.25 -17.45
C GLY A 109 -10.97 0.92 -18.27
N CYS A 110 -10.36 1.91 -17.62
CA CYS A 110 -9.83 3.12 -18.28
C CYS A 110 -8.31 3.06 -18.49
N SER A 111 -7.76 4.05 -19.21
CA SER A 111 -6.32 4.18 -19.41
C SER A 111 -5.59 4.50 -18.09
N ARG A 112 -4.32 4.09 -17.97
CA ARG A 112 -3.49 4.34 -16.77
C ARG A 112 -3.38 5.84 -16.44
N LYS A 113 -3.23 6.70 -17.47
CA LYS A 113 -3.12 8.16 -17.28
C LYS A 113 -4.38 8.72 -16.61
N THR A 114 -5.55 8.32 -17.09
CA THR A 114 -6.85 8.70 -16.50
C THR A 114 -7.03 8.10 -15.10
N ALA A 115 -6.63 6.84 -14.90
CA ALA A 115 -6.75 6.14 -13.64
C ALA A 115 -5.93 6.75 -12.50
N GLY A 116 -4.78 7.37 -12.81
CA GLY A 116 -3.92 7.98 -11.80
C GLY A 116 -4.62 9.11 -11.03
N THR A 117 -5.04 10.14 -11.75
CA THR A 117 -5.71 11.30 -11.14
C THR A 117 -7.08 10.93 -10.58
N ALA A 118 -7.88 10.16 -11.34
CA ALA A 118 -9.23 9.80 -10.93
C ALA A 118 -9.23 8.85 -9.71
N GLY A 119 -8.29 7.90 -9.65
CA GLY A 119 -8.15 6.98 -8.53
C GLY A 119 -7.77 7.70 -7.23
N TYR A 120 -6.79 8.61 -7.30
CA TYR A 120 -6.39 9.40 -6.13
C TYR A 120 -7.50 10.34 -5.64
N ASN A 121 -8.20 11.00 -6.56
CA ASN A 121 -9.36 11.85 -6.21
C ASN A 121 -10.51 11.05 -5.60
N LEU A 122 -10.71 9.79 -6.03
CA LEU A 122 -11.73 8.93 -5.45
C LEU A 122 -11.40 8.55 -3.99
N LEU A 123 -10.13 8.33 -3.66
CA LEU A 123 -9.67 8.07 -2.29
C LEU A 123 -9.80 9.28 -1.35
N LYS A 124 -9.89 10.51 -1.87
CA LYS A 124 -10.14 11.70 -1.04
C LYS A 124 -11.57 11.80 -0.54
N LYS A 125 -12.51 11.08 -1.15
CA LYS A 125 -13.92 11.13 -0.74
C LYS A 125 -14.09 10.40 0.60
N LEU A 126 -14.67 11.10 1.58
CA LEU A 126 -14.90 10.57 2.93
C LEU A 126 -15.69 9.25 2.93
N GLU A 127 -16.70 9.13 2.07
CA GLU A 127 -17.51 7.91 1.93
C GLU A 127 -16.67 6.70 1.51
N ILE A 128 -15.69 6.91 0.64
CA ILE A 128 -14.79 5.87 0.13
C ILE A 128 -13.78 5.48 1.21
N GLN A 129 -13.27 6.46 1.96
CA GLN A 129 -12.33 6.23 3.06
C GLN A 129 -12.95 5.39 4.17
N LYS A 130 -14.16 5.74 4.62
CA LYS A 130 -14.90 4.99 5.64
C LYS A 130 -15.10 3.53 5.22
N VAL A 131 -15.54 3.31 3.99
CA VAL A 131 -15.74 1.96 3.44
C VAL A 131 -14.42 1.17 3.38
N ILE A 132 -13.31 1.81 2.99
CA ILE A 132 -12.00 1.15 2.95
C ILE A 132 -11.53 0.78 4.37
N GLU A 133 -11.72 1.68 5.33
CA GLU A 133 -11.39 1.45 6.74
C GLU A 133 -12.22 0.30 7.32
N GLU A 134 -13.52 0.28 7.09
CA GLU A 134 -14.42 -0.82 7.47
C GLU A 134 -13.92 -2.17 6.90
N ILE A 135 -13.63 -2.23 5.59
CA ILE A 135 -13.11 -3.45 4.95
C ILE A 135 -11.77 -3.87 5.56
N GLN A 136 -10.89 -2.92 5.89
CA GLN A 136 -9.59 -3.23 6.51
C GLN A 136 -9.77 -3.77 7.94
N GLN A 137 -10.66 -3.18 8.72
CA GLN A 137 -10.99 -3.64 10.07
C GLN A 137 -11.59 -5.04 10.04
N THR A 138 -12.53 -5.32 9.12
CA THR A 138 -13.09 -6.67 8.94
C THR A 138 -12.01 -7.68 8.59
N LYS A 139 -11.15 -7.37 7.60
CA LYS A 139 -10.04 -8.27 7.22
C LYS A 139 -9.07 -8.53 8.38
N LEU A 140 -8.78 -7.51 9.17
CA LEU A 140 -7.93 -7.63 10.35
C LEU A 140 -8.59 -8.49 11.43
N ALA A 141 -9.88 -8.26 11.73
CA ALA A 141 -10.64 -9.08 12.67
C ALA A 141 -10.71 -10.55 12.23
N THR A 142 -10.95 -10.82 10.95
CA THR A 142 -10.92 -12.18 10.39
C THR A 142 -9.53 -12.81 10.46
N ALA A 143 -8.45 -12.04 10.26
CA ALA A 143 -7.09 -12.55 10.41
C ALA A 143 -6.80 -12.94 11.86
N LEU A 144 -7.14 -12.07 12.81
CA LEU A 144 -7.00 -12.34 14.25
C LEU A 144 -7.81 -13.57 14.69
N ALA A 145 -9.04 -13.73 14.20
CA ALA A 145 -9.87 -14.91 14.50
C ALA A 145 -9.28 -16.21 13.92
N LYS A 146 -8.56 -16.14 12.80
CA LYS A 146 -7.85 -17.31 12.26
C LYS A 146 -6.66 -17.68 13.13
N ASP A 147 -5.92 -16.68 13.62
CA ASP A 147 -4.77 -16.91 14.49
C ASP A 147 -5.19 -17.54 15.83
N THR A 148 -6.36 -17.18 16.38
CA THR A 148 -6.88 -17.83 17.60
C THR A 148 -7.27 -19.28 17.37
N HIS A 149 -7.93 -19.60 16.25
CA HIS A 149 -8.28 -20.98 15.92
C HIS A 149 -7.06 -21.87 15.64
N VAL A 150 -6.01 -21.30 15.02
CA VAL A 150 -4.73 -22.02 14.83
C VAL A 150 -4.08 -22.28 16.18
N ASN A 151 -4.10 -21.31 17.10
CA ASN A 151 -3.50 -21.46 18.43
C ASN A 151 -4.29 -22.44 19.32
N GLU A 152 -5.62 -22.45 19.24
CA GLU A 152 -6.48 -23.46 19.90
C GLU A 152 -6.25 -24.87 19.33
N ALA A 153 -6.21 -25.02 18.01
CA ALA A 153 -5.93 -26.31 17.37
C ALA A 153 -4.51 -26.82 17.70
N GLN A 154 -3.53 -25.90 17.75
CA GLN A 154 -2.17 -26.20 18.21
C GLN A 154 -2.16 -26.62 19.68
N TYR A 155 -2.90 -25.93 20.56
CA TYR A 155 -3.00 -26.27 21.97
C TYR A 155 -3.66 -27.63 22.21
N GLN A 156 -4.74 -27.96 21.49
CA GLN A 156 -5.37 -29.28 21.56
C GLN A 156 -4.45 -30.39 21.03
N SER A 157 -3.75 -30.16 19.91
CA SER A 157 -2.75 -31.11 19.42
C SER A 157 -1.56 -31.27 20.39
N ALA A 158 -1.17 -30.22 21.10
CA ALA A 158 -0.11 -30.26 22.11
C ALA A 158 -0.54 -31.01 23.39
N GLN A 159 -1.83 -30.97 23.74
CA GLN A 159 -2.39 -31.79 24.82
C GLN A 159 -2.40 -33.29 24.44
N GLU A 160 -2.69 -33.64 23.19
CA GLU A 160 -2.60 -35.02 22.69
C GLU A 160 -1.15 -35.53 22.58
N ILE A 161 -0.17 -34.65 22.34
CA ILE A 161 1.27 -35.01 22.27
C ILE A 161 1.89 -35.17 23.69
N SER A 162 1.23 -34.70 24.75
CA SER A 162 1.73 -34.87 26.12
C SER A 162 1.68 -36.31 26.67
N GLU A 163 1.15 -37.27 25.90
CA GLU A 163 1.18 -38.70 26.22
C GLU A 163 2.30 -39.50 25.50
N SER A 164 3.20 -38.87 24.73
CA SER A 164 4.38 -39.59 24.21
C SER A 164 5.62 -38.70 24.04
N ASN A 165 6.65 -39.00 24.86
CA ASN A 165 7.98 -38.40 24.81
C ASN A 165 8.64 -38.46 23.43
N MET A 166 9.30 -37.39 22.97
CA MET A 166 10.77 -37.29 22.80
C MET A 166 11.22 -36.00 22.07
N VAL A 167 12.41 -35.56 22.47
CA VAL A 167 13.23 -34.40 22.10
C VAL A 167 13.41 -34.16 20.59
N GLU A 168 13.17 -32.93 20.09
CA GLU A 168 13.91 -32.37 18.93
C GLU A 168 14.15 -30.85 19.03
N LYS A 169 15.32 -30.44 18.52
CA LYS A 169 15.91 -29.08 18.56
C LYS A 169 15.21 -28.11 17.58
N PRO A 170 15.11 -26.80 17.86
CA PRO A 170 14.51 -25.87 16.91
C PRO A 170 15.46 -25.59 15.74
N ALA A 171 15.00 -25.93 14.54
CA ALA A 171 15.62 -25.54 13.29
C ALA A 171 15.47 -24.02 13.06
N ARG A 172 16.54 -23.44 12.53
CA ARG A 172 16.70 -22.04 12.13
C ARG A 172 15.70 -21.70 11.01
N GLY A 173 14.60 -21.04 11.36
CA GLY A 173 13.57 -20.57 10.43
C GLY A 173 13.62 -19.06 10.20
N SER A 174 13.54 -18.66 8.93
CA SER A 174 13.48 -17.26 8.48
C SER A 174 12.29 -16.54 9.13
N LEU A 175 12.58 -15.49 9.91
CA LEU A 175 11.54 -14.61 10.44
C LEU A 175 10.77 -13.98 9.28
N GLY A 176 9.48 -14.31 9.22
CA GLY A 176 8.51 -13.67 8.33
C GLY A 176 8.51 -12.16 8.55
N VAL A 177 8.41 -11.43 7.45
CA VAL A 177 8.22 -9.97 7.44
C VAL A 177 6.79 -9.71 7.91
N GLY A 178 6.59 -9.71 9.23
CA GLY A 178 5.40 -9.16 9.85
C GLY A 178 5.29 -7.69 9.51
N VAL A 179 4.09 -7.24 9.13
CA VAL A 179 3.79 -5.85 8.83
C VAL A 179 4.01 -5.03 10.09
N MET A 180 5.23 -4.51 10.27
CA MET A 180 5.52 -3.55 11.32
C MET A 180 4.61 -2.36 11.05
N GLN A 181 3.72 -2.05 12.00
CA GLN A 181 3.03 -0.78 12.04
C GLN A 181 4.07 0.32 11.77
N ASN A 182 3.77 1.26 10.89
CA ASN A 182 4.66 2.38 10.56
C ASN A 182 4.66 3.37 11.75
N ILE A 183 5.11 2.89 12.91
CA ILE A 183 5.33 3.69 14.11
C ILE A 183 6.31 4.77 13.67
N PRO A 184 5.93 6.06 13.74
CA PRO A 184 6.84 7.13 13.35
C PRO A 184 8.13 6.97 14.15
N ARG A 185 9.24 6.94 13.43
CA ARG A 185 10.57 6.72 14.01
C ARG A 185 10.73 7.68 15.22
N PRO A 186 11.13 7.19 16.41
CA PRO A 186 11.08 7.97 17.67
C PRO A 186 11.79 9.34 17.65
N ASP A 187 12.79 9.51 16.79
CA ASP A 187 13.52 10.76 16.51
C ASP A 187 12.71 11.81 15.74
N LYS A 188 11.62 11.42 15.07
CA LYS A 188 10.75 12.33 14.30
C LYS A 188 9.70 13.03 15.15
N ASN A 189 9.50 12.59 16.39
CA ASN A 189 8.55 13.19 17.33
C ASN A 189 9.27 14.19 18.25
N GLY A 190 8.57 15.29 18.56
CA GLY A 190 9.14 16.51 19.16
C GLY A 190 9.95 16.43 20.47
N PRO A 191 9.71 15.51 21.44
CA PRO A 191 10.37 15.60 22.74
C PRO A 191 11.88 15.32 22.71
N HIS A 192 12.35 14.48 21.78
CA HIS A 192 13.75 14.04 21.71
C HIS A 192 14.67 14.99 20.94
N ARG A 193 14.11 15.88 20.12
CA ARG A 193 14.89 16.76 19.23
C ARG A 193 15.75 17.76 20.00
N GLY A 194 15.20 18.39 21.05
CA GLY A 194 15.93 19.38 21.85
C GLY A 194 17.10 18.78 22.62
N LEU A 195 16.94 17.56 23.15
CA LEU A 195 18.01 16.84 23.85
C LEU A 195 19.10 16.37 22.87
N PHE A 196 18.68 15.86 21.71
CA PHE A 196 19.59 15.50 20.62
C PHE A 196 20.43 16.70 20.15
N GLU A 197 19.84 17.88 19.94
CA GLU A 197 20.56 19.07 19.51
C GLU A 197 21.57 19.57 20.57
N LYS A 198 21.24 19.43 21.86
CA LYS A 198 22.18 19.72 22.96
C LYS A 198 23.35 18.72 22.97
N ASN A 199 23.06 17.43 22.87
CA ASN A 199 24.09 16.38 22.86
C ASN A 199 24.94 16.41 21.59
N LYS A 200 24.37 16.79 20.45
CA LYS A 200 25.09 17.06 19.19
C LYS A 200 26.20 18.08 19.38
N LYS A 201 25.88 19.21 20.01
CA LYS A 201 26.85 20.27 20.28
C LYS A 201 27.96 19.77 21.21
N ARG A 202 27.62 18.93 22.19
CA ARG A 202 28.60 18.30 23.09
C ARG A 202 29.54 17.37 22.30
N VAL A 203 29.01 16.45 21.50
CA VAL A 203 29.80 15.50 20.70
C VAL A 203 30.74 16.23 19.73
N TYR A 204 30.27 17.29 19.05
CA TYR A 204 31.13 18.08 18.16
C TYR A 204 32.20 18.90 18.88
N ALA A 205 32.01 19.21 20.16
CA ALA A 205 33.00 19.90 20.96
C ALA A 205 34.02 18.94 21.61
N THR A 206 33.61 17.69 21.91
CA THR A 206 34.46 16.73 22.63
C THR A 206 35.19 15.75 21.72
N GLN A 207 34.60 15.37 20.59
CA GLN A 207 35.15 14.37 19.67
C GLN A 207 35.65 15.05 18.39
N SER A 208 36.84 14.65 17.93
CA SER A 208 37.44 15.10 16.67
C SER A 208 37.73 13.96 15.69
N VAL A 209 37.55 12.71 16.14
CA VAL A 209 37.86 11.49 15.38
C VAL A 209 36.57 10.72 15.10
N CYS A 210 36.45 10.18 13.88
CA CYS A 210 35.33 9.33 13.52
C CYS A 210 35.42 7.98 14.23
N ALA A 211 34.37 7.58 14.95
CA ALA A 211 34.34 6.33 15.70
C ALA A 211 34.21 5.06 14.82
N ILE A 212 33.87 5.21 13.52
CA ILE A 212 33.71 4.08 12.59
C ILE A 212 35.03 3.77 11.88
N CYS A 213 35.71 4.79 11.35
CA CYS A 213 36.93 4.60 10.56
C CYS A 213 38.21 5.01 11.30
N GLY A 214 38.13 5.65 12.47
CA GLY A 214 39.28 6.09 13.26
C GLY A 214 40.05 7.31 12.72
N HIS A 215 39.59 7.93 11.62
CA HIS A 215 40.24 9.09 11.01
C HIS A 215 39.65 10.42 11.54
N PRO A 216 40.42 11.52 11.55
CA PRO A 216 39.91 12.83 11.97
C PRO A 216 38.78 13.33 11.05
N VAL A 217 37.83 14.07 11.62
CA VAL A 217 36.72 14.67 10.88
C VAL A 217 37.00 16.16 10.70
N ASP A 218 36.98 16.62 9.44
CA ASP A 218 37.07 18.04 9.13
C ASP A 218 35.69 18.70 9.24
N PHE A 219 35.54 19.63 10.19
CA PHE A 219 34.32 20.39 10.42
C PHE A 219 34.09 21.52 9.39
N SER A 220 35.08 21.81 8.54
CA SER A 220 34.96 22.80 7.46
C SER A 220 34.04 22.29 6.34
N LEU A 221 33.96 20.97 6.17
CA LEU A 221 33.14 20.31 5.16
C LEU A 221 31.65 20.33 5.57
N LYS A 222 30.82 20.90 4.68
CA LYS A 222 29.37 21.00 4.88
C LYS A 222 28.64 19.84 4.20
N TYR A 223 27.47 19.48 4.75
CA TYR A 223 26.55 18.57 4.08
C TYR A 223 26.18 19.10 2.68
N PRO A 224 26.12 18.25 1.62
CA PRO A 224 26.11 16.78 1.60
C PRO A 224 27.46 16.13 1.23
N ASP A 225 28.59 16.72 1.61
CA ASP A 225 29.90 16.15 1.27
C ASP A 225 30.11 14.75 1.91
N PRO A 226 30.68 13.76 1.20
CA PRO A 226 30.94 12.41 1.71
C PRO A 226 31.73 12.35 3.02
N MET A 227 32.64 13.31 3.25
CA MET A 227 33.51 13.40 4.43
C MET A 227 33.02 14.45 5.45
N SER A 228 31.82 15.01 5.25
CA SER A 228 31.23 15.95 6.23
C SER A 228 30.92 15.28 7.57
N ALA A 229 30.99 16.07 8.64
CA ALA A 229 30.67 15.64 9.99
C ALA A 229 29.18 15.27 10.14
N CYS A 230 28.89 14.09 10.67
CA CYS A 230 27.54 13.63 11.01
C CYS A 230 27.54 12.94 12.38
N ILE A 231 26.35 12.76 12.94
CA ILE A 231 26.18 11.99 14.18
C ILE A 231 25.63 10.63 13.83
N ASP A 232 26.28 9.60 14.36
CA ASP A 232 25.86 8.21 14.25
C ASP A 232 25.32 7.71 15.60
N HIS A 233 24.32 6.83 15.53
CA HIS A 233 23.80 6.11 16.68
C HIS A 233 24.52 4.77 16.80
N ILE A 234 25.26 4.52 17.89
CA ILE A 234 26.00 3.26 18.10
C ILE A 234 25.07 2.06 17.91
N ILE A 235 23.94 2.09 18.63
CA ILE A 235 22.81 1.18 18.47
C ILE A 235 21.77 1.89 17.58
N PRO A 236 21.50 1.37 16.37
CA PRO A 236 20.48 1.94 15.50
C PRO A 236 19.11 1.97 16.17
N ILE A 237 18.35 3.04 15.93
CA ILE A 237 17.01 3.25 16.51
C ILE A 237 16.06 2.08 16.20
N VAL A 238 16.17 1.48 15.00
CA VAL A 238 15.35 0.32 14.59
C VAL A 238 15.60 -0.90 15.47
N LYS A 239 16.78 -0.98 16.11
CA LYS A 239 17.17 -2.06 17.03
C LYS A 239 16.93 -1.71 18.50
N GLY A 240 16.19 -0.64 18.78
CA GLY A 240 15.87 -0.20 20.14
C GLY A 240 16.89 0.75 20.76
N GLY A 241 17.81 1.33 19.99
CA GLY A 241 18.71 2.37 20.49
C GLY A 241 17.96 3.66 20.84
N HIS A 242 18.32 4.29 21.96
CA HIS A 242 17.69 5.54 22.37
C HIS A 242 18.09 6.70 21.43
N PRO A 243 17.14 7.53 20.94
CA PRO A 243 17.44 8.56 19.95
C PRO A 243 18.35 9.70 20.43
N SER A 244 18.41 9.96 21.75
CA SER A 244 19.03 11.15 22.32
C SER A 244 20.11 10.90 23.36
N ASP A 245 20.39 9.64 23.72
CA ASP A 245 21.37 9.35 24.78
C ASP A 245 22.78 9.69 24.31
N ILE A 246 23.54 10.38 25.16
CA ILE A 246 24.91 10.77 24.83
C ILE A 246 25.80 9.55 24.60
N ASP A 247 25.59 8.48 25.36
CA ASP A 247 26.35 7.22 25.24
C ASP A 247 26.02 6.47 23.94
N ASN A 248 24.87 6.75 23.33
CA ASN A 248 24.48 6.16 22.06
C ASN A 248 24.87 7.03 20.86
N LEU A 249 25.39 8.25 21.05
CA LEU A 249 25.73 9.19 19.98
C LEU A 249 27.24 9.30 19.81
N GLN A 250 27.72 9.17 18.58
CA GLN A 250 29.15 9.29 18.26
C GLN A 250 29.38 10.11 16.98
N LEU A 251 30.55 10.75 16.89
CA LEU A 251 30.98 11.47 15.69
C LEU A 251 31.35 10.49 14.57
N ALA A 252 30.84 10.75 13.36
CA ALA A 252 31.20 9.98 12.18
C ALA A 252 31.23 10.84 10.90
N HIS A 253 31.96 10.38 9.87
CA HIS A 253 31.80 10.92 8.52
C HIS A 253 30.46 10.48 7.93
N LEU A 254 29.89 11.30 7.05
CA LEU A 254 28.63 11.00 6.36
C LEU A 254 28.68 9.65 5.61
N THR A 255 29.79 9.37 4.93
CA THR A 255 29.99 8.10 4.20
C THR A 255 30.04 6.91 5.14
N CYS A 256 30.78 7.02 6.25
CA CYS A 256 30.92 5.93 7.22
C CYS A 256 29.57 5.60 7.88
N ASN A 257 28.80 6.62 8.27
CA ASN A 257 27.45 6.44 8.81
C ASN A 257 26.52 5.76 7.79
N ARG A 258 26.57 6.22 6.52
CA ARG A 258 25.78 5.61 5.43
C ARG A 258 26.16 4.15 5.18
N GLN A 259 27.43 3.79 5.28
CA GLN A 259 27.91 2.41 5.13
C GLN A 259 27.51 1.53 6.32
N LYS A 260 27.55 2.06 7.55
CA LYS A 260 27.14 1.37 8.78
C LYS A 260 25.64 1.04 8.76
N SER A 261 24.79 1.99 8.36
CA SER A 261 23.35 1.78 8.29
C SER A 261 22.79 1.26 9.63
N ASP A 262 21.97 0.22 9.61
CA ASP A 262 21.38 -0.49 10.73
C ASP A 262 22.25 -1.66 11.25
N LYS A 263 23.49 -1.79 10.79
CA LYS A 263 24.39 -2.86 11.21
C LYS A 263 25.02 -2.50 12.55
N LEU A 264 25.03 -3.47 13.48
CA LEU A 264 25.80 -3.36 14.71
C LEU A 264 27.21 -3.81 14.38
N VAL A 265 28.18 -2.92 14.53
CA VAL A 265 29.59 -3.27 14.37
C VAL A 265 29.96 -4.12 15.58
N ARG A 266 30.32 -5.39 15.37
CA ARG A 266 30.81 -6.23 16.47
C ARG A 266 32.19 -5.72 16.85
N SER A 267 32.36 -5.29 18.10
CA SER A 267 33.65 -4.92 18.69
C SER A 267 34.65 -6.08 18.71
N ASP A 268 34.18 -7.31 18.49
CA ASP A 268 35.00 -8.54 18.50
C ASP A 268 35.90 -8.69 17.26
N GLN A 269 35.87 -7.74 16.33
CA GLN A 269 36.82 -7.66 15.23
C GLN A 269 37.75 -6.47 15.46
N ALA A 270 38.61 -6.60 16.47
CA ALA A 270 39.95 -6.04 16.33
C ALA A 270 40.44 -6.47 14.94
N VAL A 271 40.81 -5.48 14.12
CA VAL A 271 41.34 -5.65 12.77
C VAL A 271 42.17 -6.93 12.73
N PRO A 272 41.73 -8.02 12.04
CA PRO A 272 42.65 -9.08 11.72
C PRO A 272 43.74 -8.38 10.92
N GLN A 273 44.97 -8.36 11.43
CA GLN A 273 46.12 -8.07 10.59
C GLN A 273 45.92 -8.94 9.35
N GLU A 274 45.76 -8.30 8.19
CA GLU A 274 45.53 -9.00 6.94
C GLU A 274 46.65 -10.02 6.76
N GLN A 275 46.41 -11.27 7.14
CA GLN A 275 47.02 -12.39 6.43
C GLN A 275 46.38 -12.34 5.07
N THR A 276 46.99 -11.55 4.18
CA THR A 276 46.70 -11.57 2.75
C THR A 276 47.01 -12.98 2.27
N GLU A 277 46.02 -13.86 2.31
CA GLU A 277 46.10 -15.11 1.56
C GLU A 277 46.34 -14.71 0.10
N LEU A 278 47.52 -15.06 -0.42
CA LEU A 278 47.95 -14.79 -1.79
C LEU A 278 47.02 -15.51 -2.77
N GLY A 279 45.90 -14.87 -3.10
CA GLY A 279 45.00 -15.31 -4.16
C GLY A 279 45.47 -14.81 -5.53
N ASN A 280 45.00 -15.43 -6.60
CA ASN A 280 45.36 -15.09 -7.99
C ASN A 280 45.15 -13.61 -8.40
N ARG A 281 44.46 -12.80 -7.58
CA ARG A 281 44.25 -11.36 -7.77
C ARG A 281 45.28 -10.47 -7.08
N VAL A 282 45.97 -11.01 -6.07
CA VAL A 282 46.99 -10.33 -5.26
C VAL A 282 48.30 -11.11 -5.41
N LEU A 283 48.51 -11.73 -6.58
CA LEU A 283 49.78 -12.36 -6.90
C LEU A 283 50.75 -11.25 -7.29
N PRO A 284 51.90 -11.08 -6.61
CA PRO A 284 52.88 -10.09 -7.01
C PRO A 284 53.27 -10.34 -8.46
N GLN A 285 53.15 -9.31 -9.31
CA GLN A 285 53.57 -9.40 -10.70
C GLN A 285 55.07 -9.70 -10.70
N SER A 286 55.46 -10.84 -11.28
CA SER A 286 56.87 -11.26 -11.33
C SER A 286 57.74 -10.33 -12.18
N VAL A 287 57.13 -9.48 -13.01
CA VAL A 287 57.81 -8.56 -13.92
C VAL A 287 57.01 -7.25 -14.04
N ASP A 288 57.71 -6.11 -13.95
CA ASP A 288 57.14 -4.79 -14.19
C ASP A 288 57.12 -4.48 -15.70
N TRP A 289 55.94 -4.60 -16.30
CA TRP A 289 55.68 -4.44 -17.74
C TRP A 289 55.95 -3.04 -18.28
N ARG A 290 56.20 -2.04 -17.42
CA ARG A 290 56.61 -0.69 -17.84
C ARG A 290 58.09 -0.59 -18.24
N THR A 291 58.87 -1.62 -17.95
CA THR A 291 60.32 -1.65 -18.18
C THR A 291 60.77 -2.62 -19.27
N PHE A 292 59.81 -3.14 -20.06
CA PHE A 292 60.04 -3.97 -21.24
C PHE A 292 59.71 -3.18 -22.51
#